data_AF-A0A371KIL4-F1
#
_entry.id   AF-A0A371KIL4-F1
#
_cell.length_a   1.000
_cell.length_b   1.000
_cell.length_c   1.000
_cell.angle_alpha   90.00
_cell.angle_beta   90.00
_cell.angle_gamma   90.00
#
_symmetry.space_group_name_H-M   'P 1'
#
loop_
_entity.id
_entity.type
_entity.pdbx_description
1 polymer ?
#
loop_
_entity_poly.entity_id
_entity_poly.type
_entity_poly.pdbx_seq_one_letter_code
_entity_poly.pdbx_strand_id
1 'polypeptide(L)'
;MFRSGSFVASQIAPLADEQVQPNGVDLTLGEILEQNAPGFVGRDGKRVGDREAVAADEDDVFHLEAGGYGLQYAETIAIPDGHVGFLYPRSTLLRNSCMLNTAVWDAGYEGKGEGLL
;
A
#
# COMPACT_ATOMS: atom_id res chain seq x y z
N MET A 1 8.02 19.40 -7.12
CA MET A 1 8.39 19.65 -5.72
C MET A 1 7.53 18.73 -4.86
N PHE A 2 8.11 17.96 -3.95
CA PHE A 2 7.34 17.14 -3.01
C PHE A 2 6.65 18.02 -1.96
N ARG A 3 5.55 17.53 -1.38
CA ARG A 3 4.81 18.26 -0.34
C ARG A 3 5.38 17.92 1.04
N SER A 4 5.18 18.82 2.00
CA SER A 4 5.53 18.53 3.40
C SER A 4 4.72 17.35 3.92
N GLY A 5 5.25 16.59 4.87
CA GLY A 5 4.48 15.51 5.49
C GLY A 5 3.21 16.01 6.16
N SER A 6 3.21 17.21 6.73
CA SER A 6 1.99 17.83 7.28
C SER A 6 0.90 18.06 6.23
N PHE A 7 1.27 18.41 4.99
CA PHE A 7 0.31 18.50 3.89
C PHE A 7 -0.19 17.10 3.52
N VAL A 8 0.72 16.14 3.34
CA VAL A 8 0.37 14.76 2.96
C VAL A 8 -0.55 14.13 4.01
N ALA A 9 -0.27 14.34 5.30
CA ALA A 9 -1.06 13.85 6.42
C ALA A 9 -2.51 14.35 6.41
N SER A 10 -2.76 15.57 5.90
CA SER A 10 -4.14 16.08 5.77
C SER A 10 -4.98 15.36 4.71
N GLN A 11 -4.36 14.49 3.90
CA GLN A 11 -5.00 13.75 2.82
C GLN A 11 -5.10 12.24 3.10
N ILE A 12 -4.72 11.78 4.29
CA ILE A 12 -4.64 10.37 4.65
C ILE A 12 -5.32 10.17 6.01
N ALA A 13 -6.14 9.13 6.14
CA ALA A 13 -6.80 8.81 7.40
C ALA A 13 -7.08 7.30 7.56
N PRO A 14 -7.03 6.75 8.78
CA PRO A 14 -6.58 7.39 10.02
C PRO A 14 -5.05 7.58 10.05
N LEU A 15 -4.54 8.45 10.93
CA LEU A 15 -3.10 8.62 11.14
C LEU A 15 -2.75 8.83 12.61
N ALA A 16 -1.62 8.27 13.03
CA ALA A 16 -0.92 8.62 14.26
C ALA A 16 0.19 9.64 13.98
N ASP A 17 0.53 10.47 14.97
CA ASP A 17 1.50 11.56 14.83
C ASP A 17 2.89 11.03 14.40
N GLU A 18 3.27 9.83 14.84
CA GLU A 18 4.55 9.20 14.53
C GLU A 18 4.69 8.79 13.06
N GLN A 19 3.58 8.67 12.33
CA GLN A 19 3.59 8.33 10.91
C GLN A 19 4.02 9.53 10.04
N VAL A 20 3.91 10.77 10.54
CA VAL A 20 4.23 11.96 9.76
C VAL A 20 5.74 12.13 9.63
N GLN A 21 6.24 12.02 8.39
CA GLN A 21 7.64 12.22 8.05
C GLN A 21 7.88 13.65 7.54
N PRO A 22 9.13 14.13 7.39
CA PRO A 22 9.36 15.49 6.88
C PRO A 22 8.71 15.75 5.51
N ASN A 23 8.73 14.74 4.62
CA ASN A 23 8.34 14.87 3.20
C ASN A 23 7.33 13.78 2.76
N GLY A 24 6.54 13.26 3.70
CA GLY A 24 5.60 12.17 3.44
C GLY A 24 4.98 11.64 4.72
N VAL A 25 4.37 10.47 4.61
CA VAL A 25 3.74 9.75 5.70
C VAL A 25 4.10 8.27 5.54
N ASP A 26 4.46 7.61 6.64
CA ASP A 26 4.62 6.16 6.68
C ASP A 26 3.22 5.51 6.76
N LEU A 27 2.86 4.68 5.76
CA LEU A 27 1.62 3.90 5.78
C LEU A 27 1.79 2.61 6.59
N THR A 28 0.69 2.09 7.12
CA THR A 28 0.68 0.85 7.90
C THR A 28 0.03 -0.30 7.13
N LEU A 29 0.37 -1.52 7.55
CA LEU A 29 -0.20 -2.74 6.98
C LEU A 29 -1.67 -2.87 7.41
N GLY A 30 -2.57 -3.03 6.45
CA GLY A 30 -3.97 -3.41 6.68
C GLY A 30 -4.14 -4.92 6.59
N GLU A 31 -3.97 -5.47 5.38
CA GLU A 31 -4.15 -6.90 5.12
C GLU A 31 -3.04 -7.43 4.20
N ILE A 32 -2.64 -8.69 4.42
CA ILE A 32 -1.86 -9.49 3.47
C ILE A 32 -2.81 -10.42 2.75
N LEU A 33 -2.73 -10.48 1.42
CA LEU A 33 -3.62 -11.19 0.53
C LEU A 33 -2.83 -12.20 -0.31
N GLU A 34 -3.20 -13.47 -0.24
CA GLU A 34 -2.69 -14.51 -1.13
C GLU A 34 -3.65 -14.70 -2.31
N GLN A 35 -3.13 -14.68 -3.54
CA GLN A 35 -3.95 -14.89 -4.72
C GLN A 35 -4.13 -16.38 -5.01
N ASN A 36 -5.38 -16.86 -4.95
CA ASN A 36 -5.73 -18.28 -5.11
C ASN A 36 -6.39 -18.60 -6.46
N ALA A 37 -6.72 -17.59 -7.27
CA ALA A 37 -7.22 -17.77 -8.64
C ALA A 37 -6.58 -16.76 -9.62
N PRO A 38 -6.47 -17.07 -10.92
CA PRO A 38 -5.89 -16.16 -11.91
C PRO A 38 -6.79 -14.93 -12.17
N GLY A 39 -6.13 -13.78 -12.36
CA GLY A 39 -6.74 -12.57 -12.89
C GLY A 39 -6.81 -12.56 -14.43
N PHE A 40 -7.33 -11.47 -14.99
CA PHE A 40 -7.41 -11.23 -16.42
C PHE A 40 -7.05 -9.77 -16.74
N VAL A 41 -6.22 -9.56 -17.75
CA VAL A 41 -5.94 -8.25 -18.32
C VAL A 41 -6.02 -8.36 -19.84
N GLY A 42 -7.00 -7.69 -20.43
CA GLY A 42 -7.22 -7.65 -21.87
C GLY A 42 -7.56 -6.24 -22.35
N ARG A 43 -7.79 -6.10 -23.66
CA ARG A 43 -8.17 -4.80 -24.25
C ARG A 43 -9.56 -4.34 -23.81
N ASP A 44 -10.48 -5.29 -23.66
CA ASP A 44 -11.89 -5.02 -23.39
C ASP A 44 -12.25 -5.14 -21.90
N GLY A 45 -11.26 -5.37 -21.04
CA GLY A 45 -11.53 -5.48 -19.62
C GLY A 45 -10.36 -6.00 -18.79
N LYS A 46 -10.52 -5.86 -17.48
CA LYS A 46 -9.59 -6.34 -16.48
C LYS A 46 -10.36 -6.91 -15.29
N ARG A 47 -9.81 -7.94 -14.65
CA ARG A 47 -10.32 -8.55 -13.42
C ARG A 47 -9.15 -8.99 -12.58
N VAL A 48 -9.13 -8.60 -11.31
CA VAL A 48 -8.13 -9.11 -10.36
C VAL A 48 -8.49 -10.55 -10.00
N GLY A 49 -7.49 -11.41 -9.83
CA GLY A 49 -7.71 -12.78 -9.38
C GLY A 49 -8.35 -12.83 -8.00
N ASP A 50 -8.99 -13.95 -7.66
CA ASP A 50 -9.54 -14.13 -6.32
C ASP A 50 -8.39 -14.24 -5.31
N ARG A 51 -8.62 -13.68 -4.13
CA ARG A 51 -7.60 -13.49 -3.09
C ARG A 51 -8.23 -13.72 -1.72
N GLU A 52 -7.46 -14.30 -0.83
CA GLU A 52 -7.85 -14.53 0.56
C GLU A 52 -6.86 -13.86 1.50
N ALA A 53 -7.36 -13.38 2.64
CA ALA A 53 -6.52 -12.80 3.67
C ALA A 53 -5.67 -13.89 4.33
N VAL A 54 -4.37 -13.62 4.45
CA VAL A 54 -3.46 -14.43 5.26
C VAL A 54 -3.69 -14.08 6.72
N ALA A 55 -3.79 -15.08 7.59
CA ALA A 55 -3.92 -14.85 9.02
C ALA A 55 -2.54 -14.57 9.64
N ALA A 56 -2.48 -13.56 10.50
CA ALA A 56 -1.35 -13.38 11.40
C ALA A 56 -1.42 -14.41 12.54
N ASP A 57 -0.30 -14.60 13.24
CA ASP A 57 -0.26 -15.41 14.46
C ASP A 57 -0.84 -14.64 15.68
N GLU A 58 -0.72 -15.23 16.87
CA GLU A 58 -1.25 -14.65 18.12
C GLU A 58 -0.56 -13.33 18.53
N ASP A 59 0.60 -13.02 17.95
CA ASP A 59 1.39 -11.81 18.19
C ASP A 59 1.24 -10.78 17.06
N ASP A 60 0.23 -10.93 16.20
CA ASP A 60 -0.02 -10.12 14.99
C ASP A 60 1.16 -10.13 13.99
N VAL A 61 1.92 -11.24 13.94
CA VAL A 61 3.03 -11.44 13.00
C VAL A 61 2.63 -12.32 11.83
N PHE A 62 2.95 -11.86 10.61
CA PHE A 62 2.77 -12.63 9.38
C PHE A 62 4.02 -13.45 9.07
N HIS A 63 3.87 -14.78 9.01
CA HIS A 63 4.90 -15.71 8.55
C HIS A 63 4.65 -16.06 7.09
N LEU A 64 5.42 -15.46 6.19
CA LEU A 64 5.23 -15.58 4.74
C LEU A 64 6.33 -16.44 4.13
N GLU A 65 5.92 -17.48 3.40
CA GLU A 65 6.84 -18.22 2.52
C GLU A 65 7.26 -17.37 1.34
N ALA A 66 8.39 -17.70 0.70
CA ALA A 66 8.87 -16.99 -0.47
C ALA A 66 7.82 -17.04 -1.60
N GLY A 67 7.32 -15.87 -2.02
CA GLY A 67 6.21 -15.74 -2.96
C GLY A 67 5.82 -14.28 -3.17
N GLY A 68 4.73 -14.06 -3.90
CA GLY A 68 4.15 -12.74 -4.12
C GLY A 68 2.82 -12.60 -3.38
N TYR A 69 2.68 -11.56 -2.57
CA TYR A 69 1.47 -11.29 -1.79
C TYR A 69 0.93 -9.91 -2.11
N GLY A 70 -0.39 -9.79 -2.23
CA GLY A 70 -1.04 -8.49 -2.19
C GLY A 70 -0.91 -7.91 -0.78
N LEU A 71 -0.59 -6.62 -0.68
CA LEU A 71 -0.53 -5.90 0.59
C LEU A 71 -1.47 -4.71 0.49
N GLN A 72 -2.54 -4.70 1.28
CA GLN A 72 -3.44 -3.55 1.41
C GLN A 72 -2.95 -2.63 2.53
N TYR A 73 -2.93 -1.32 2.28
CA TYR A 73 -2.62 -0.33 3.32
C TYR A 73 -3.80 -0.12 4.26
N ALA A 74 -3.54 0.15 5.54
CA ALA A 74 -4.61 0.35 6.51
C ALA A 74 -5.37 1.67 6.25
N GLU A 75 -4.66 2.69 5.80
CA GLU A 75 -5.18 4.04 5.61
C GLU A 75 -5.93 4.21 4.29
N THR A 76 -6.92 5.10 4.31
CA THR A 76 -7.54 5.67 3.13
C THR A 76 -6.70 6.86 2.65
N ILE A 77 -6.30 6.83 1.39
CA ILE A 77 -5.51 7.88 0.75
C ILE A 77 -6.40 8.66 -0.19
N ALA A 78 -6.40 9.98 -0.08
CA ALA A 78 -6.98 10.90 -1.05
C ALA A 78 -5.85 11.65 -1.79
N ILE A 79 -5.90 11.70 -3.12
CA ILE A 79 -4.96 12.49 -3.93
C ILE A 79 -5.66 13.74 -4.43
N PRO A 80 -5.29 14.94 -3.95
CA PRO A 80 -5.93 16.17 -4.39
C PRO A 80 -5.61 16.51 -5.84
N ASP A 81 -6.45 17.34 -6.45
CA ASP A 81 -6.24 17.82 -7.81
C ASP A 81 -4.84 18.44 -8.01
N GLY A 82 -4.26 18.20 -9.19
CA GLY A 82 -2.92 18.67 -9.53
C GLY A 82 -1.77 17.97 -8.80
N HIS A 83 -2.04 16.85 -8.13
CA HIS A 83 -1.04 16.02 -7.46
C HIS A 83 -1.04 14.59 -7.98
N VAL A 84 0.10 13.92 -7.77
CA VAL A 84 0.28 12.48 -7.97
C VAL A 84 0.90 11.92 -6.69
N GLY A 85 0.40 10.79 -6.22
CA GLY A 85 0.91 10.08 -5.06
C GLY A 85 2.00 9.09 -5.47
N PHE A 86 3.15 9.17 -4.82
CA PHE A 86 4.20 8.17 -4.90
C PHE A 86 4.30 7.41 -3.59
N LEU A 87 4.37 6.09 -3.65
CA LEU A 87 4.66 5.25 -2.51
C LEU A 87 5.99 4.53 -2.72
N TYR A 88 6.87 4.63 -1.73
CA TYR A 88 8.15 3.94 -1.72
C TYR A 88 8.26 3.03 -0.49
N PRO A 89 8.85 1.83 -0.62
CA PRO A 89 9.12 0.97 0.53
C PRO A 89 10.06 1.65 1.53
N ARG A 90 9.82 1.43 2.83
CA ARG A 90 10.78 1.85 3.86
C ARG A 90 12.10 1.13 3.66
N SER A 91 13.19 1.85 3.83
CA SER A 91 14.54 1.29 3.64
C SER A 91 14.83 0.08 4.56
N THR A 92 14.17 -0.01 5.72
CA THR A 92 14.27 -1.18 6.60
C THR A 92 13.68 -2.43 5.97
N LEU A 93 12.58 -2.34 5.22
CA LEU A 93 12.00 -3.47 4.50
C LEU A 93 12.97 -3.99 3.43
N LEU A 94 13.55 -3.06 2.66
CA LEU A 94 14.57 -3.37 1.63
C LEU A 94 15.83 -4.01 2.24
N ARG A 95 16.28 -3.51 3.40
CA ARG A 95 17.44 -4.08 4.11
C ARG A 95 17.18 -5.44 4.74
N ASN A 96 15.92 -5.86 4.84
CA ASN A 96 15.51 -7.21 5.23
C ASN A 96 15.12 -8.08 4.02
N SER A 97 15.60 -7.72 2.82
CA SER A 97 15.40 -8.50 1.59
C SER A 97 13.94 -8.67 1.15
N CYS A 98 13.06 -7.77 1.58
CA CYS A 98 11.66 -7.72 1.15
C CYS A 98 11.47 -6.61 0.11
N MET A 99 10.76 -6.90 -0.98
CA MET A 99 10.52 -5.95 -2.07
C MET A 99 9.03 -5.65 -2.18
N LEU A 100 8.61 -4.46 -1.77
CA LEU A 100 7.25 -3.97 -2.04
C LEU A 100 7.23 -3.20 -3.36
N ASN A 101 6.59 -3.79 -4.36
CA ASN A 101 6.26 -3.16 -5.62
C ASN A 101 5.00 -2.30 -5.46
N THR A 102 5.09 -1.05 -5.89
CA THR A 102 4.03 -0.06 -5.71
C THR A 102 3.58 0.51 -7.07
N ALA A 103 2.40 1.12 -7.08
CA ALA A 103 1.92 1.92 -8.19
C ALA A 103 1.84 3.40 -7.78
N VAL A 104 1.58 4.27 -8.75
CA VAL A 104 1.27 5.67 -8.50
C VAL A 104 -0.23 5.84 -8.29
N TRP A 105 -0.61 6.82 -7.47
CA TRP A 105 -2.00 7.26 -7.35
C TRP A 105 -2.22 8.55 -8.12
N ASP A 106 -3.19 8.54 -9.03
CA ASP A 106 -3.55 9.71 -9.83
C ASP A 106 -4.41 10.72 -9.07
N ALA A 107 -4.46 11.96 -9.55
CA ALA A 107 -5.33 13.00 -9.03
C ALA A 107 -6.79 12.53 -8.98
N GLY A 108 -7.49 12.81 -7.88
CA GLY A 108 -8.86 12.41 -7.64
C GLY A 108 -9.04 10.97 -7.15
N TYR A 109 -7.95 10.21 -6.98
CA TYR A 109 -8.01 8.92 -6.31
C TYR A 109 -8.42 9.09 -4.84
N GLU A 110 -9.36 8.27 -4.38
CA GLU A 110 -9.72 8.10 -2.97
C GLU A 110 -9.96 6.62 -2.68
N GLY A 111 -9.23 6.06 -1.71
CA GLY A 111 -9.44 4.68 -1.28
C GLY A 111 -8.22 4.05 -0.60
N LYS A 112 -8.37 2.77 -0.24
CA LYS A 112 -7.28 1.95 0.27
C LYS A 112 -6.40 1.46 -0.87
N GLY A 113 -5.14 1.87 -0.86
CA GLY A 113 -4.18 1.41 -1.86
C GLY A 113 -3.70 -0.01 -1.60
N GLU A 114 -3.12 -0.63 -2.63
CA GLU A 114 -2.48 -1.93 -2.54
C GLU A 114 -1.09 -1.90 -3.20
N GLY A 115 -0.18 -2.75 -2.72
CA GLY A 115 1.10 -3.08 -3.33
C GLY A 115 1.29 -4.59 -3.45
N LEU A 116 2.37 -5.00 -4.09
CA LEU A 116 2.79 -6.40 -4.22
C LEU A 116 4.09 -6.61 -3.45
N LEU A 117 4.01 -7.35 -2.34
CA LEU A 117 5.14 -7.76 -1.52
C LEU A 117 5.79 -9.05 -2.04
#